data_AF-A0A3D0Z4W7-F1
#
_entry.id   AF-A0A3D0Z4W7-F1
#
_cell.length_a   1.000
_cell.length_b   1.000
_cell.length_c   1.000
_cell.angle_alpha   90.00
_cell.angle_beta   90.00
_cell.angle_gamma   90.00
#
_symmetry.space_group_name_H-M   'P 1'
#
loop_
_entity.id
_entity.type
_entity.pdbx_description
1 polymer ?
#
loop_
_entity_poly.entity_id
_entity_poly.type
_entity_poly.pdbx_seq_one_letter_code
_entity_poly.pdbx_strand_id
1 'polypeptide(L)'
;MGWEIMTTENSVLKSQREKLGLTQEEVAQRAGIRLEQYQRYEKNDIRISSSSLRIVHAVLKALELDTTDFTKGKYATRSITEDDPLYKFIKEFEKMEGEHE
;
A
#
# COMPACT_ATOMS: atom_id res chain seq x y z
N MET A 1 -18.24 9.93 -9.60
CA MET A 1 -17.45 9.16 -10.60
C MET A 1 -16.05 9.05 -10.00
N GLY A 2 -15.53 7.85 -9.70
CA GLY A 2 -14.26 7.69 -8.96
C GLY A 2 -13.03 7.80 -9.86
N TRP A 3 -11.89 8.18 -9.30
CA TRP A 3 -10.60 8.16 -10.00
C TRP A 3 -9.80 6.93 -9.59
N GLU A 4 -9.02 6.37 -10.51
CA GLU A 4 -8.01 5.38 -10.18
C GLU A 4 -6.66 6.06 -10.06
N ILE A 5 -6.00 5.84 -8.92
CA ILE A 5 -4.62 6.31 -8.69
C ILE A 5 -3.68 5.13 -8.60
N MET A 6 -2.43 5.36 -8.99
CA MET A 6 -1.36 4.39 -8.74
C MET A 6 -0.97 4.38 -7.25
N THR A 7 -0.69 3.20 -6.72
CA THR A 7 -0.22 3.00 -5.35
C THR A 7 1.13 2.30 -5.33
N THR A 8 1.93 2.59 -4.33
CA THR A 8 3.22 1.94 -4.10
C THR A 8 3.06 0.65 -3.29
N GLU A 9 4.04 -0.25 -3.38
CA GLU A 9 4.07 -1.50 -2.61
C GLU A 9 3.84 -1.26 -1.11
N ASN A 10 4.51 -0.27 -0.52
CA ASN A 10 4.38 0.05 0.90
C ASN A 10 2.96 0.53 1.26
N SER A 11 2.29 1.26 0.36
CA SER A 11 0.91 1.69 0.55
C SER A 11 -0.06 0.50 0.51
N VAL A 12 0.18 -0.46 -0.39
CA VAL A 12 -0.59 -1.72 -0.45
C VAL A 12 -0.46 -2.49 0.86
N LEU A 13 0.77 -2.70 1.36
CA LEU A 13 1.00 -3.43 2.61
C LEU A 13 0.31 -2.73 3.80
N LYS A 14 0.51 -1.42 3.92
CA LYS A 14 -0.08 -0.61 5.00
C LYS A 14 -1.60 -0.62 4.97
N SER A 15 -2.19 -0.36 3.80
CA SER A 15 -3.65 -0.33 3.64
C SER A 15 -4.27 -1.68 3.94
N GLN A 16 -3.67 -2.77 3.46
CA GLN A 16 -4.17 -4.11 3.73
C GLN A 16 -4.06 -4.48 5.21
N ARG A 17 -2.95 -4.15 5.87
CA ARG A 17 -2.79 -4.33 7.32
C ARG A 17 -3.90 -3.61 8.08
N GLU A 18 -4.17 -2.36 7.74
CA GLU A 18 -5.20 -1.53 8.39
C GLU A 18 -6.60 -2.09 8.15
N LYS A 19 -6.90 -2.58 6.94
CA LYS A 19 -8.17 -3.28 6.63
C LYS A 19 -8.37 -4.54 7.48
N LEU A 20 -7.29 -5.27 7.76
CA LEU A 20 -7.32 -6.46 8.62
C LEU A 20 -7.32 -6.12 10.12
N GLY A 21 -7.22 -4.83 10.49
CA GLY A 21 -7.16 -4.40 11.89
C GLY A 21 -5.88 -4.82 12.63
N LEU A 22 -4.79 -5.09 11.89
CA LEU A 22 -3.55 -5.61 12.48
C LEU A 22 -2.57 -4.49 12.82
N THR A 23 -1.82 -4.71 13.89
CA THR A 23 -0.60 -3.96 14.21
C THR A 23 0.57 -4.42 13.33
N GLN A 24 1.59 -3.57 13.20
CA GLN A 24 2.81 -3.94 12.47
C GLN A 24 3.53 -5.14 13.10
N GLU A 25 3.43 -5.27 14.42
CA GLU A 25 4.02 -6.40 15.16
C GLU A 25 3.30 -7.71 14.85
N GLU A 26 1.97 -7.72 14.81
CA GLU A 26 1.22 -8.93 14.45
C GLU A 26 1.53 -9.42 13.04
N VAL A 27 1.70 -8.52 12.06
CA VAL A 27 2.09 -8.92 10.71
C VAL A 27 3.50 -9.50 10.69
N ALA A 28 4.45 -8.87 11.39
CA ALA A 28 5.82 -9.37 11.49
C ALA A 28 5.89 -10.76 12.14
N GLN A 29 5.13 -10.97 13.23
CA GLN A 29 5.02 -12.26 13.92
C GLN A 29 4.40 -13.34 13.00
N ARG A 30 3.28 -13.03 12.32
CA ARG A 30 2.63 -13.95 11.36
C ARG A 30 3.55 -14.34 10.20
N ALA A 31 4.36 -13.38 9.72
CA ALA A 31 5.30 -13.60 8.64
C ALA A 31 6.64 -14.24 9.10
N GLY A 32 6.87 -14.37 10.40
CA GLY A 32 8.12 -14.89 10.94
C GLY A 32 9.34 -14.02 10.64
N ILE A 33 9.18 -12.68 10.62
CA ILE A 33 10.26 -11.71 10.39
C ILE A 33 10.40 -10.74 11.57
N ARG A 34 11.50 -10.00 11.61
CA ARG A 34 11.71 -8.95 12.61
C ARG A 34 10.75 -7.77 12.37
N LEU A 35 10.21 -7.18 13.44
CA LEU A 35 9.34 -5.99 13.36
C LEU A 35 9.98 -4.86 12.56
N GLU A 36 11.24 -4.52 12.85
CA GLU A 36 11.99 -3.48 12.14
C GLU A 36 12.01 -3.70 10.63
N GLN A 37 12.14 -4.96 10.20
CA GLN A 37 12.14 -5.30 8.78
C GLN A 37 10.77 -5.01 8.15
N TYR A 38 9.68 -5.39 8.81
CA TYR A 38 8.33 -5.06 8.34
C TYR A 38 8.07 -3.55 8.31
N GLN A 39 8.52 -2.83 9.33
CA GLN A 39 8.41 -1.37 9.41
C GLN A 39 9.13 -0.66 8.27
N ARG A 40 10.31 -1.15 7.88
CA ARG A 40 11.07 -0.61 6.74
C ARG A 40 10.33 -0.82 5.40
N TYR A 41 9.54 -1.89 5.26
CA TYR A 41 8.66 -2.04 4.10
C TYR A 41 7.55 -0.98 4.08
N GLU A 42 6.83 -0.77 5.19
CA GLU A 42 5.74 0.23 5.23
C GLU A 42 6.24 1.67 5.08
N LYS A 43 7.47 1.96 5.55
CA LYS A 43 8.16 3.24 5.34
C LYS A 43 8.72 3.43 3.94
N ASN A 44 8.76 2.37 3.12
CA ASN A 44 9.43 2.34 1.82
C ASN A 44 10.96 2.57 1.91
N ASP A 45 11.58 2.33 3.08
CA ASP A 45 13.03 2.35 3.25
C ASP A 45 13.70 1.23 2.45
N ILE A 46 12.99 0.11 2.29
CA ILE A 46 13.29 -0.97 1.36
C ILE A 46 12.00 -1.42 0.70
N ARG A 47 12.08 -1.82 -0.57
CA ARG A 47 10.96 -2.43 -1.29
C ARG A 47 10.76 -3.86 -0.82
N ILE A 48 9.52 -4.33 -0.75
CA ILE A 48 9.30 -5.74 -0.43
C ILE A 48 9.76 -6.62 -1.59
N SER A 49 9.62 -6.15 -2.82
CA SER A 49 10.08 -6.85 -4.03
C SER A 49 11.59 -7.06 -4.13
N SER A 50 12.41 -6.35 -3.34
CA SER A 50 13.87 -6.59 -3.27
C SER A 50 14.26 -7.69 -2.28
N SER A 51 13.31 -8.24 -1.52
CA SER A 51 13.54 -9.34 -0.57
C SER A 51 13.47 -10.70 -1.25
N SER A 52 13.91 -11.75 -0.56
CA SER A 52 13.78 -13.11 -1.08
C SER A 52 12.32 -13.51 -1.24
N LEU A 53 12.01 -14.34 -2.24
CA LEU A 53 10.66 -14.83 -2.50
C LEU A 53 9.99 -15.44 -1.25
N ARG A 54 10.77 -16.12 -0.40
CA ARG A 54 10.29 -16.65 0.87
C ARG A 54 9.72 -15.56 1.79
N ILE A 55 10.43 -14.44 1.92
CA ILE A 55 10.02 -13.31 2.76
C ILE A 55 8.82 -12.61 2.13
N VAL A 56 8.87 -12.36 0.82
CA VAL A 56 7.75 -11.76 0.07
C VAL A 56 6.48 -12.58 0.28
N HIS A 57 6.55 -13.89 0.03
CA HIS A 57 5.40 -14.79 0.19
C HIS A 57 4.90 -14.84 1.64
N ALA A 58 5.79 -14.89 2.63
CA ALA A 58 5.41 -14.93 4.04
C ALA A 58 4.67 -13.65 4.48
N VAL A 59 5.14 -12.48 4.07
CA VAL A 59 4.50 -11.20 4.40
C VAL A 59 3.17 -11.05 3.66
N LEU A 60 3.11 -11.37 2.37
CA LEU A 60 1.84 -11.30 1.61
C LEU A 60 0.81 -12.27 2.17
N LYS A 61 1.21 -13.49 2.54
CA LYS A 61 0.34 -14.45 3.21
C LYS A 61 -0.17 -13.94 4.56
N ALA A 62 0.68 -13.29 5.37
CA ALA A 62 0.28 -12.69 6.64
C ALA A 62 -0.77 -11.57 6.48
N LEU A 63 -0.80 -10.93 5.31
CA LEU A 63 -1.73 -9.87 4.91
C LEU A 63 -2.90 -10.38 4.06
N GLU A 64 -3.04 -11.70 3.88
CA GLU A 64 -4.09 -12.30 3.05
C GLU A 64 -4.08 -11.79 1.60
N LEU A 65 -2.89 -11.42 1.10
CA LEU A 65 -2.67 -11.00 -0.28
C LEU A 65 -2.18 -12.17 -1.12
N ASP A 66 -2.72 -12.30 -2.33
CA ASP A 66 -2.24 -13.29 -3.28
C ASP A 66 -0.90 -12.84 -3.89
N THR A 67 0.10 -13.72 -3.83
CA THR A 67 1.47 -13.43 -4.30
C THR A 67 1.50 -13.24 -5.83
N THR A 68 0.69 -13.99 -6.57
CA THR A 68 0.63 -13.91 -8.03
C THR A 68 -0.01 -12.59 -8.47
N ASP A 69 -1.08 -12.18 -7.80
CA ASP A 69 -1.77 -10.92 -8.08
C ASP A 69 -0.92 -9.72 -7.69
N PHE A 70 -0.18 -9.81 -6.59
CA PHE A 70 0.79 -8.79 -6.21
C PHE A 70 1.91 -8.63 -7.24
N THR A 71 2.51 -9.74 -7.68
CA THR A 71 3.58 -9.70 -8.69
C THR A 71 3.10 -9.25 -10.07
N LYS A 72 1.82 -9.45 -10.40
CA LYS A 72 1.18 -8.92 -11.61
C LYS A 72 0.74 -7.46 -11.49
N GLY A 73 0.92 -6.83 -10.34
CA GLY A 73 0.54 -5.44 -10.11
C GLY A 73 -0.98 -5.23 -9.97
N LYS A 74 -1.78 -6.26 -9.66
CA LYS A 74 -3.24 -6.10 -9.50
C LYS A 74 -3.63 -5.16 -8.36
N TYR A 75 -2.73 -4.98 -7.39
CA TYR A 75 -2.91 -4.03 -6.28
C TYR A 75 -2.24 -2.67 -6.54
N ALA A 76 -1.69 -2.43 -7.74
CA ALA A 76 -0.96 -1.20 -8.05
C ALA A 76 -1.89 0.00 -8.29
N THR A 77 -3.21 -0.20 -8.30
CA THR A 77 -4.19 0.88 -8.38
C THR A 77 -5.21 0.78 -7.25
N ARG A 78 -5.71 1.93 -6.81
CA ARG A 78 -6.90 2.00 -5.95
C ARG A 78 -7.85 3.07 -6.46
N SER A 79 -9.15 2.79 -6.36
CA SER A 79 -10.17 3.80 -6.61
C SER A 79 -10.25 4.76 -5.42
N ILE A 80 -10.30 6.05 -5.71
CA ILE A 80 -10.59 7.11 -4.75
C ILE A 80 -11.97 7.71 -5.02
N THR A 81 -12.66 8.07 -3.95
CA THR A 81 -14.00 8.67 -3.97
C THR A 81 -13.92 10.12 -3.50
N GLU A 82 -15.06 10.83 -3.56
CA GLU A 82 -15.16 12.23 -3.17
C GLU A 82 -14.79 12.49 -1.71
N ASP A 83 -14.92 11.47 -0.85
CA ASP A 83 -14.55 11.54 0.56
C ASP A 83 -13.04 11.35 0.81
N ASP A 84 -12.29 10.83 -0.17
CA ASP A 84 -10.86 10.57 -0.02
C ASP A 84 -10.09 11.91 0.08
N PRO A 85 -9.21 12.07 1.07
CA PRO A 85 -8.41 13.29 1.22
C PRO A 85 -7.62 13.65 -0.04
N LEU A 86 -7.12 12.66 -0.78
CA LEU A 86 -6.38 12.92 -2.01
C LEU A 86 -7.30 13.44 -3.13
N TYR A 87 -8.54 12.95 -3.21
CA TYR A 87 -9.51 13.47 -4.17
C TYR A 87 -9.80 14.95 -3.91
N LYS A 88 -10.05 15.30 -2.64
CA LYS A 88 -10.27 16.69 -2.21
C LYS A 88 -9.09 17.59 -2.55
N PHE A 89 -7.88 17.12 -2.24
CA PHE A 89 -6.64 17.83 -2.56
C PHE A 89 -6.49 18.08 -4.07
N ILE A 90 -6.69 17.07 -4.91
CA ILE A 90 -6.51 17.26 -6.35
C ILE A 90 -7.59 18.20 -6.92
N LYS A 91 -8.83 18.12 -6.42
CA LYS A 91 -9.89 19.06 -6.81
C LYS A 91 -9.58 20.51 -6.44
N GLU A 92 -8.99 20.73 -5.26
CA GLU A 92 -8.51 22.05 -4.84
C GLU A 92 -7.35 22.52 -5.72
N PHE A 93 -6.40 21.64 -6.04
CA PHE A 93 -5.27 21.94 -6.91
C PHE A 93 -5.72 22.34 -8.34
N GLU A 94 -6.62 21.58 -8.95
CA GLU A 94 -7.20 21.89 -10.28
C GLU A 94 -7.85 23.28 -10.30
N LYS A 95 -8.53 23.67 -9.21
CA LYS A 95 -9.15 24.98 -9.09
C LYS A 95 -8.11 26.10 -9.02
N MET A 96 -7.00 25.89 -8.33
CA MET A 96 -5.92 26.89 -8.22
C MET A 96 -5.19 27.12 -9.54
N GLU A 97 -4.96 26.07 -10.35
CA GLU A 97 -4.31 26.25 -11.66
C GLU A 97 -5.24 26.91 -12.70
N GLY A 98 -6.55 26.64 -12.64
CA GLY A 98 -7.54 27.26 -13.53
C GLY A 98 -7.83 28.74 -13.25
N GLU A 99 -7.35 29.30 -12.13
CA GLU A 99 -7.45 30.75 -11.84
C GLU A 99 -6.26 31.55 -12.42
N HIS A 100 -5.28 30.87 -13.03
CA HIS A 100 -4.08 31.47 -13.65
C HIS A 100 -4.09 31.45 -15.21
N GLU A 101 -5.17 30.99 -15.85
CA GLU A 101 -5.43 31.12 -17.30
C GLU A 101 -6.50 32.18 -17.61
#